data_AF-A0A4Z1A4M2-F1
#
_entry.id   AF-A0A4Z1A4M2-F1
#
_cell.length_a   1.000
_cell.length_b   1.000
_cell.length_c   1.000
_cell.angle_alpha   90.00
_cell.angle_beta   90.00
_cell.angle_gamma   90.00
#
_symmetry.space_group_name_H-M   'P 1'
#
loop_
_entity.id
_entity.type
_entity.pdbx_description
1 polymer ?
#
loop_
_entity_poly.entity_id
_entity_poly.type
_entity_poly.pdbx_seq_one_letter_code
_entity_poly.pdbx_strand_id
1 'polypeptide(L)'
;MSKSSRKDFLIKSLYLVTSLSFVEGGFGFFSSLMAEEKLPETLPEGFKPVSESDPTAKALGFHQDSKHTDFTLYPERKEPGSKNQFCKHCAQYTKINEKWGKCNIISSGLVSSQGWCSAWSLKS
;
A
#
# COMPACT_ATOMS: atom_id res chain seq x y z
N MET A 1 -16.79 -26.15 -46.13
CA MET A 1 -16.47 -24.75 -45.75
C MET A 1 -16.00 -24.75 -44.30
N SER A 2 -14.68 -24.62 -44.09
CA SER A 2 -14.04 -24.69 -42.77
C SER A 2 -14.03 -23.30 -42.11
N LYS A 3 -14.41 -23.20 -40.84
CA LYS A 3 -14.21 -22.00 -40.01
C LYS A 3 -13.46 -22.40 -38.74
N SER A 4 -12.15 -22.51 -38.86
CA SER A 4 -11.24 -22.60 -37.72
C SER A 4 -11.10 -21.22 -37.06
N SER A 5 -11.25 -21.18 -35.75
CA SER A 5 -11.27 -19.97 -34.92
C SER A 5 -9.85 -19.56 -34.52
N ARG A 6 -9.58 -18.25 -34.55
CA ARG A 6 -8.26 -17.61 -34.34
C ARG A 6 -7.63 -17.85 -32.96
N LYS A 7 -8.30 -18.57 -32.06
CA LYS A 7 -7.90 -18.75 -30.66
C LYS A 7 -7.11 -20.04 -30.41
N ASP A 8 -7.26 -21.04 -31.28
CA ASP A 8 -6.60 -22.34 -31.09
C ASP A 8 -5.15 -22.37 -31.58
N PHE A 9 -4.73 -21.37 -32.35
CA PHE A 9 -3.37 -21.29 -32.91
C PHE A 9 -2.37 -20.57 -31.98
N LEU A 10 -2.84 -19.72 -31.07
CA LEU A 10 -1.95 -18.95 -30.18
C LEU A 10 -1.54 -19.73 -28.93
N ILE A 11 -2.35 -20.72 -28.49
CA ILE A 11 -2.11 -21.47 -27.26
C ILE A 11 -1.05 -22.59 -27.46
N LYS A 12 -0.82 -23.06 -28.69
CA LYS A 12 0.07 -24.21 -28.98
C LYS A 12 1.50 -23.86 -29.37
N SER A 13 1.89 -22.59 -29.51
CA SER A 13 3.23 -22.21 -30.01
C SER A 13 4.22 -21.70 -28.95
N LEU A 14 3.83 -21.52 -27.68
CA LEU A 14 4.74 -21.01 -26.65
C LEU A 14 5.51 -22.10 -25.87
N TYR A 15 5.35 -23.38 -26.22
CA TYR A 15 5.93 -24.50 -25.47
C TYR A 15 7.22 -25.09 -26.09
N LEU A 16 8.00 -24.33 -26.88
CA LEU A 16 9.12 -24.89 -27.64
C LEU A 16 10.42 -24.05 -27.67
N VAL A 17 10.80 -23.35 -26.59
CA VAL A 17 12.17 -22.79 -26.49
C VAL A 17 12.71 -22.81 -25.05
N THR A 18 12.84 -24.00 -24.46
CA THR A 18 13.69 -24.17 -23.25
C THR A 18 14.38 -25.53 -23.30
N SER A 19 15.42 -25.63 -24.13
CA SER A 19 16.43 -26.67 -23.95
C SER A 19 17.80 -26.23 -24.48
N LEU A 20 18.73 -26.09 -23.53
CA LEU A 20 20.18 -26.31 -23.63
C LEU A 20 21.04 -25.26 -24.36
N SER A 21 21.80 -24.50 -23.57
CA SER A 21 23.27 -24.26 -23.72
C SER A 21 23.77 -23.54 -22.46
N PHE A 22 24.59 -24.21 -21.63
CA PHE A 22 26.07 -24.05 -21.53
C PHE A 22 26.46 -22.76 -20.77
N VAL A 23 26.82 -22.82 -19.48
CA VAL A 23 28.12 -23.24 -18.89
C VAL A 23 29.28 -22.34 -19.33
N GLU A 24 29.91 -21.74 -18.31
CA GLU A 24 31.25 -21.15 -18.24
C GLU A 24 31.52 -19.75 -18.82
N GLY A 25 31.90 -18.83 -17.92
CA GLY A 25 32.46 -17.52 -18.26
C GLY A 25 32.51 -16.57 -17.08
N GLY A 26 33.37 -16.86 -16.09
CA GLY A 26 33.62 -15.95 -14.97
C GLY A 26 34.35 -14.69 -15.42
N PHE A 27 33.84 -13.51 -15.03
CA PHE A 27 34.51 -12.23 -14.79
C PHE A 27 33.45 -11.40 -14.03
N GLY A 28 33.61 -11.16 -12.72
CA GLY A 28 34.39 -10.01 -12.29
C GLY A 28 33.45 -8.82 -12.10
N PHE A 29 33.11 -8.53 -10.84
CA PHE A 29 32.84 -7.21 -10.29
C PHE A 29 32.58 -6.08 -11.31
N PHE A 30 31.32 -5.66 -11.45
CA PHE A 30 31.02 -4.23 -11.57
C PHE A 30 30.05 -3.81 -10.48
N SER A 31 30.59 -2.94 -9.64
CA SER A 31 30.06 -2.36 -8.44
C SER A 31 28.68 -1.75 -8.62
N SER A 32 27.81 -2.07 -7.65
CA SER A 32 27.17 -1.09 -6.77
C SER A 32 27.27 0.36 -7.26
N LEU A 33 26.33 0.78 -8.10
CA LEU A 33 25.90 2.17 -8.11
C LEU A 33 24.88 2.29 -6.98
N MET A 34 25.37 2.86 -5.89
CA MET A 34 24.61 3.22 -4.71
C MET A 34 23.40 4.05 -5.13
N ALA A 35 22.21 3.44 -5.09
CA ALA A 35 21.02 4.17 -4.73
C ALA A 35 21.07 4.38 -3.21
N GLU A 36 21.92 5.31 -2.79
CA GLU A 36 21.62 6.20 -1.68
C GLU A 36 20.35 6.95 -2.14
N GLU A 37 19.19 6.90 -1.50
CA GLU A 37 18.93 7.11 -0.09
C GLU A 37 17.50 6.59 0.19
N LYS A 38 17.32 5.52 0.97
CA LYS A 38 16.01 5.24 1.61
C LYS A 38 16.20 4.98 3.09
N LEU A 39 16.64 6.01 3.79
CA LEU A 39 16.40 6.15 5.22
C LEU A 39 15.04 6.86 5.41
N PRO A 40 14.08 6.32 6.17
CA PRO A 40 13.76 4.93 6.37
C PRO A 40 12.26 4.66 6.09
N GLU A 41 11.93 3.40 5.81
CA GLU A 41 10.56 2.89 5.93
C GLU A 41 10.03 2.87 7.37
N THR A 42 10.86 3.31 8.32
CA THR A 42 10.62 3.24 9.76
C THR A 42 9.94 4.51 10.27
N LEU A 43 9.27 4.33 11.40
CA LEU A 43 8.62 5.40 12.15
C LEU A 43 9.64 6.54 12.46
N PRO A 44 9.26 7.82 12.33
CA PRO A 44 10.11 8.94 12.73
C PRO A 44 10.60 8.82 14.18
N GLU A 45 11.87 9.14 14.41
CA GLU A 45 12.48 9.07 15.75
C GLU A 45 11.74 9.96 16.75
N GLY A 46 11.58 9.47 17.98
CA GLY A 46 10.85 10.18 19.05
C GLY A 46 9.32 10.14 18.94
N PHE A 47 8.78 9.51 17.90
CA PHE A 47 7.35 9.26 17.79
C PHE A 47 7.00 7.80 18.09
N LYS A 48 5.71 7.53 18.30
CA LYS A 48 5.11 6.19 18.39
C LYS A 48 3.88 6.11 17.48
N PRO A 49 3.55 4.96 16.88
CA PRO A 49 2.28 4.81 16.20
C PRO A 49 1.13 4.91 17.20
N VAL A 50 0.00 5.47 16.77
CA VAL A 50 -1.27 5.36 17.51
C VAL A 50 -1.59 3.89 17.72
N SER A 51 -1.91 3.51 18.96
CA SER A 51 -2.49 2.20 19.25
C SER A 51 -3.94 2.17 18.76
N GLU A 52 -4.32 1.16 17.97
CA GLU A 52 -5.71 0.94 17.58
C GLU A 52 -6.61 0.65 18.81
N SER A 53 -6.00 0.33 19.96
CA SER A 53 -6.72 0.14 21.21
C SER A 53 -6.93 1.40 22.05
N ASP A 54 -6.36 2.54 21.62
CA ASP A 54 -6.57 3.85 22.23
C ASP A 54 -8.06 4.21 22.26
N PRO A 55 -8.58 4.82 23.35
CA PRO A 55 -10.01 5.12 23.46
C PRO A 55 -10.57 5.95 22.29
N THR A 56 -9.79 6.94 21.81
CA THR A 56 -10.20 7.80 20.68
C THR A 56 -10.11 7.03 19.36
N ALA A 57 -9.05 6.24 19.18
CA ALA A 57 -8.91 5.39 18.00
C ALA A 57 -10.07 4.38 17.88
N LYS A 58 -10.39 3.67 18.97
CA LYS A 58 -11.51 2.73 19.04
C LYS A 58 -12.84 3.40 18.75
N ALA A 59 -13.12 4.54 19.38
CA ALA A 59 -14.38 5.26 19.20
C ALA A 59 -14.62 5.67 17.74
N LEU A 60 -13.55 5.92 16.99
CA LEU A 60 -13.61 6.29 15.57
C LEU A 60 -13.44 5.11 14.61
N GLY A 61 -13.24 3.89 15.10
CA GLY A 61 -12.92 2.72 14.26
C GLY A 61 -11.62 2.88 13.48
N PHE A 62 -10.63 3.52 14.08
CA PHE A 62 -9.34 3.76 13.44
C PHE A 62 -8.53 2.47 13.29
N HIS A 63 -8.01 2.25 12.09
CA HIS A 63 -6.99 1.26 11.81
C HIS A 63 -5.82 1.89 11.06
N GLN A 64 -4.61 1.40 11.33
CA GLN A 64 -3.39 1.80 10.64
C GLN A 64 -3.37 1.34 9.17
N ASP A 65 -4.07 0.25 8.87
CA ASP A 65 -4.39 -0.16 7.49
C ASP A 65 -5.91 -0.14 7.32
N SER A 66 -6.39 0.68 6.39
CA SER A 66 -7.82 0.77 6.10
C SER A 66 -8.43 -0.57 5.63
N LYS A 67 -7.64 -1.54 5.17
CA LYS A 67 -8.15 -2.88 4.84
C LYS A 67 -8.71 -3.62 6.05
N HIS A 68 -8.31 -3.22 7.26
CA HIS A 68 -8.80 -3.80 8.51
C HIS A 68 -10.03 -3.09 9.07
N THR A 69 -10.52 -2.04 8.39
CA THR A 69 -11.80 -1.40 8.74
C THR A 69 -12.93 -2.43 8.80
N ASP A 70 -13.76 -2.35 9.84
CA ASP A 70 -14.98 -3.13 9.92
C ASP A 70 -16.03 -2.60 8.92
N PHE A 71 -16.12 -3.23 7.76
CA PHE A 71 -17.08 -2.86 6.72
C PHE A 71 -18.54 -3.24 7.05
N THR A 72 -18.80 -3.90 8.17
CA THR A 72 -20.17 -4.12 8.66
C THR A 72 -20.65 -2.91 9.47
N LEU A 73 -19.77 -2.32 10.27
CA LEU A 73 -20.03 -1.10 11.03
C LEU A 73 -19.96 0.17 10.15
N TYR A 74 -19.11 0.17 9.13
CA TYR A 74 -18.88 1.29 8.20
C TYR A 74 -19.24 0.89 6.76
N PRO A 75 -20.52 0.59 6.44
CA PRO A 75 -20.92 0.11 5.13
C PRO A 75 -20.64 1.10 3.99
N GLU A 76 -20.63 2.41 4.26
CA GLU A 76 -20.30 3.48 3.31
C GLU A 76 -18.89 3.36 2.72
N ARG A 77 -17.99 2.63 3.39
CA ARG A 77 -16.65 2.31 2.89
C ARG A 77 -16.66 1.35 1.70
N LYS A 78 -17.77 0.64 1.47
CA LYS A 78 -17.93 -0.27 0.31
C LYS A 78 -18.24 0.48 -0.97
N GLU A 79 -18.67 1.74 -0.87
CA GLU A 79 -19.02 2.53 -2.03
C GLU A 79 -17.80 2.75 -2.95
N PRO A 80 -17.99 2.76 -4.29
CA PRO A 80 -16.87 2.93 -5.23
C PRO A 80 -16.02 4.18 -4.97
N GLY A 81 -16.63 5.27 -4.50
CA GLY A 81 -15.96 6.53 -4.16
C GLY A 81 -15.11 6.47 -2.89
N SER A 82 -15.27 5.44 -2.06
CA SER A 82 -14.62 5.32 -0.76
C SER A 82 -13.27 4.61 -0.81
N LYS A 83 -12.89 4.02 -1.96
CA LYS A 83 -11.66 3.23 -2.15
C LYS A 83 -10.37 4.02 -1.86
N ASN A 84 -10.40 5.33 -2.05
CA ASN A 84 -9.25 6.21 -1.83
C ASN A 84 -9.32 6.98 -0.50
N GLN A 85 -10.26 6.64 0.38
CA GLN A 85 -10.31 7.22 1.71
C GLN A 85 -9.19 6.63 2.57
N PHE A 86 -8.05 7.31 2.53
CA PHE A 86 -6.89 7.04 3.37
C PHE A 86 -6.53 8.31 4.16
N CYS A 87 -5.84 8.16 5.28
CA CYS A 87 -5.34 9.26 6.07
C CYS A 87 -4.56 10.27 5.20
N LYS A 88 -3.72 9.84 4.26
CA LYS A 88 -2.98 10.76 3.37
C LYS A 88 -3.85 11.71 2.54
N HIS A 89 -5.12 11.36 2.31
CA HIS A 89 -6.10 12.18 1.58
C HIS A 89 -7.12 12.86 2.52
N CYS A 90 -6.93 12.73 3.83
CA CYS A 90 -7.80 13.30 4.85
C CYS A 90 -7.42 14.75 5.19
N ALA A 91 -8.41 15.62 5.40
CA ALA A 91 -8.22 17.01 5.83
C ALA A 91 -7.48 17.10 7.19
N GLN A 92 -7.64 16.11 8.05
CA GLN A 92 -7.04 16.08 9.39
C GLN A 92 -5.57 15.64 9.40
N TYR A 93 -5.04 15.18 8.27
CA TYR A 93 -3.72 14.58 8.18
C TYR A 93 -2.65 15.58 7.78
N THR A 94 -1.63 15.69 8.62
CA THR A 94 -0.40 16.42 8.33
C THR A 94 0.74 15.42 8.12
N LYS A 95 1.27 15.38 6.90
CA LYS A 95 2.37 14.47 6.51
C LYS A 95 3.62 14.77 7.33
N ILE A 96 4.25 13.74 7.91
CA ILE A 96 5.61 13.82 8.49
C ILE A 96 6.60 13.17 7.53
N ASN A 97 6.28 11.98 7.02
CA ASN A 97 7.01 11.34 5.94
C ASN A 97 6.03 10.58 5.02
N GLU A 98 6.53 9.72 4.13
CA GLU A 98 5.68 8.99 3.18
C GLU A 98 4.66 8.07 3.86
N LYS A 99 5.05 7.42 4.97
CA LYS A 99 4.23 6.41 5.64
C LYS A 99 3.45 6.95 6.83
N TRP A 100 3.90 8.03 7.46
CA TRP A 100 3.38 8.51 8.74
C TRP A 100 3.03 10.00 8.73
N GLY A 101 2.00 10.34 9.50
CA GLY A 101 1.59 11.72 9.72
C GLY A 101 0.89 11.93 11.06
N LYS A 102 0.72 13.20 11.42
CA LYS A 102 -0.10 13.60 12.56
C LYS A 102 -1.56 13.67 12.15
N CYS A 103 -2.47 13.34 13.08
CA CYS A 103 -3.90 13.51 12.94
C CYS A 103 -4.38 14.54 13.97
N ASN A 104 -5.18 15.53 13.55
CA ASN A 104 -5.71 16.55 14.48
C ASN A 104 -6.70 15.98 15.50
N ILE A 105 -7.36 14.85 15.18
CA ILE A 105 -8.34 14.21 16.06
C ILE A 105 -7.68 13.15 16.96
N ILE A 106 -6.77 12.34 16.39
CA ILE A 106 -6.09 11.25 17.10
C ILE A 106 -4.64 11.67 17.38
N SER A 107 -4.42 12.26 18.54
CA SER A 107 -3.18 12.95 18.90
C SER A 107 -2.20 12.12 19.75
N SER A 108 -2.56 10.89 20.15
CA SER A 108 -1.73 10.05 21.03
C SER A 108 -0.49 9.43 20.36
N GLY A 109 -0.34 9.62 19.04
CA GLY A 109 0.79 9.15 18.24
C GLY A 109 0.68 9.53 16.77
N LEU A 110 1.41 8.83 15.91
CA LEU A 110 1.33 8.96 14.46
C LEU A 110 0.33 7.97 13.86
N VAL A 111 -0.39 8.45 12.84
CA VAL A 111 -1.25 7.61 12.01
C VAL A 111 -0.54 7.27 10.71
N SER A 112 -0.75 6.06 10.23
CA SER A 112 -0.32 5.60 8.92
C SER A 112 -1.02 6.40 7.82
N SER A 113 -0.28 6.72 6.78
CA SER A 113 -0.78 7.32 5.53
C SER A 113 -1.88 6.47 4.88
N GLN A 114 -1.87 5.14 5.10
CA GLN A 114 -2.84 4.16 4.59
C GLN A 114 -3.95 3.83 5.60
N GLY A 115 -3.94 4.46 6.77
CA GLY A 115 -4.97 4.28 7.77
C GLY A 115 -6.31 4.89 7.38
N TRP A 116 -7.32 4.64 8.19
CA TRP A 116 -8.65 5.22 8.05
C TRP A 116 -9.39 5.23 9.39
N CYS A 117 -10.28 6.19 9.60
CA CYS A 117 -11.27 6.22 10.68
C CYS A 117 -12.56 6.89 10.18
N SER A 118 -13.67 6.70 10.90
CA SER A 118 -14.99 7.24 10.55
C SER A 118 -15.06 8.77 10.41
N ALA A 119 -14.14 9.51 11.03
CA ALA A 119 -14.04 10.97 10.87
C ALA A 119 -13.31 11.43 9.60
N TRP A 120 -13.08 10.52 8.64
CA TRP A 120 -12.42 10.85 7.38
C TRP A 120 -13.18 11.96 6.64
N SER A 121 -12.45 12.96 6.16
CA SER A 121 -12.98 14.06 5.36
C SER A 121 -11.98 14.37 4.24
N LEU A 122 -12.46 14.61 3.03
CA LEU A 122 -11.59 14.91 1.89
C LEU A 122 -10.78 16.19 2.15
N LYS A 123 -9.47 16.14 1.92
CA LYS A 123 -8.61 17.32 1.93
C LYS A 123 -8.96 18.24 0.75
N SER A 124 -9.14 19.53 1.02
CA SER A 124 -9.32 20.60 0.01
C SER A 124 -8.02 20.92 -0.72
#